data_AF-A0A959H464-F1
#
_entry.id   AF-A0A959H464-F1
#
_cell.length_a   1.000
_cell.length_b   1.000
_cell.length_c   1.000
_cell.angle_alpha   90.00
_cell.angle_beta   90.00
_cell.angle_gamma   90.00
#
_symmetry.space_group_name_H-M   'P 1'
#
loop_
_entity.id
_entity.type
_entity.pdbx_description
1 polymer ?
#
loop_
_entity_poly.entity_id
_entity_poly.type
_entity_poly.pdbx_seq_one_letter_code
_entity_poly.pdbx_strand_id
1 'polypeptide(L)'
;MIDKFKKAIQEASDVLREQAASLGEGAREKTYQLIEEWLQVFPKLEVYGLEITSFSLAVALSPALEVELMGKHEKFSKERLDEILHEVRKNAALTSVFTTIRTAYNLHRRTYANLNDPLVVKIRIRLSPEIKVYLGKPVIE
;
A
#
# COMPACT_ATOMS: atom_id res chain seq x y z
N MET A 1 -6.06 18.83 -4.49
CA MET A 1 -6.35 17.42 -4.14
C MET A 1 -5.67 17.00 -2.85
N ILE A 2 -4.38 17.32 -2.65
CA ILE A 2 -3.64 17.08 -1.40
C ILE A 2 -4.39 17.55 -0.13
N ASP A 3 -5.04 18.71 -0.14
CA ASP A 3 -5.76 19.19 1.06
C ASP A 3 -7.04 18.41 1.38
N LYS A 4 -7.73 17.87 0.37
CA LYS A 4 -8.88 16.98 0.57
C LYS A 4 -8.43 15.63 1.13
N PHE A 5 -7.29 15.13 0.65
CA PHE A 5 -6.69 13.88 1.11
C PHE A 5 -6.15 13.98 2.54
N LYS A 6 -5.46 15.09 2.87
CA LYS A 6 -5.03 15.39 4.25
C LYS A 6 -6.22 15.46 5.21
N LYS A 7 -7.31 16.13 4.81
CA LYS A 7 -8.54 16.16 5.61
C LYS A 7 -9.15 14.78 5.80
N ALA A 8 -9.26 13.98 4.73
CA ALA A 8 -9.79 12.62 4.82
C ALA A 8 -8.91 11.70 5.70
N ILE A 9 -7.58 11.82 5.64
CA ILE A 9 -6.68 11.11 6.54
C ILE A 9 -6.87 11.57 7.98
N GLN A 10 -6.99 12.87 8.22
CA GLN A 10 -7.13 13.42 9.55
C GLN A 10 -8.46 13.01 10.20
N GLU A 11 -9.55 13.09 9.43
CA GLU A 11 -10.87 12.58 9.82
C GLU A 11 -10.81 11.07 10.09
N ALA A 12 -10.13 10.29 9.25
CA ALA A 12 -9.92 8.87 9.50
C ALA A 12 -9.11 8.62 10.78
N SER A 13 -8.01 9.34 11.01
CA SER A 13 -7.19 9.22 12.22
C SER A 13 -7.96 9.57 13.49
N ASP A 14 -8.79 10.61 13.46
CA ASP A 14 -9.61 11.00 14.60
C ASP A 14 -10.65 9.90 14.94
N VAL A 15 -11.31 9.34 13.93
CA VAL A 15 -12.24 8.20 14.10
C VAL A 15 -11.52 6.94 14.62
N LEU A 16 -10.31 6.65 14.13
CA LEU A 16 -9.52 5.52 14.60
C LEU A 16 -9.12 5.68 16.08
N ARG A 17 -8.74 6.88 16.50
CA ARG A 17 -8.39 7.19 17.89
C ARG A 17 -9.57 7.06 18.83
N GLU A 18 -10.75 7.52 18.44
CA GLU A 18 -11.99 7.35 19.22
C GLU A 18 -12.34 5.85 19.42
N GLN A 19 -12.15 5.04 18.39
CA GLN A 19 -12.39 3.59 18.48
C GLN A 19 -11.30 2.85 19.28
N ALA A 20 -10.05 3.31 19.25
CA ALA A 20 -8.96 2.74 20.04
C ALA A 20 -9.10 3.08 21.54
N ALA A 21 -9.49 4.31 21.88
CA ALA A 21 -9.60 4.79 23.27
C ALA A 21 -10.72 4.09 24.07
N SER A 22 -11.70 3.51 23.39
CA SER A 22 -12.84 2.84 24.03
C SER A 22 -12.61 1.34 24.34
N LEU A 23 -11.50 0.73 23.91
CA LEU A 23 -11.36 -0.74 23.91
C LEU A 23 -9.93 -1.22 24.30
N GLY A 24 -9.81 -1.93 25.42
CA GLY A 24 -8.56 -2.49 25.92
C GLY A 24 -8.23 -3.88 25.40
N GLU A 25 -7.59 -3.98 24.24
CA GLU A 25 -6.93 -5.21 23.75
C GLU A 25 -5.68 -4.85 22.93
N GLY A 26 -4.48 -5.07 23.49
CA GLY A 26 -3.21 -4.57 22.91
C GLY A 26 -2.85 -5.07 21.50
N ALA A 27 -3.51 -6.11 20.98
CA ALA A 27 -3.36 -6.54 19.58
C ALA A 27 -4.14 -5.65 18.60
N ARG A 28 -5.30 -5.14 19.01
CA ARG A 28 -6.11 -4.23 18.20
C ARG A 28 -5.48 -2.84 18.16
N GLU A 29 -4.99 -2.36 19.30
CA GLU A 29 -4.28 -1.07 19.38
C GLU A 29 -3.05 -1.04 18.45
N LYS A 30 -2.24 -2.11 18.45
CA LYS A 30 -1.12 -2.26 17.51
C LYS A 30 -1.55 -2.25 16.05
N THR A 31 -2.70 -2.86 15.74
CA THR A 31 -3.22 -2.88 14.37
C THR A 31 -3.69 -1.49 13.94
N TYR A 32 -4.31 -0.72 14.84
CA TYR A 32 -4.69 0.67 14.56
C TYR A 32 -3.49 1.59 14.38
N GLN A 33 -2.47 1.48 15.25
CA GLN A 33 -1.21 2.21 15.09
C GLN A 33 -0.57 1.91 13.73
N LEU A 34 -0.56 0.64 13.32
CA LEU A 34 -0.04 0.25 12.02
C LEU A 34 -0.87 0.83 10.86
N ILE A 35 -2.20 0.84 10.97
CA ILE A 35 -3.07 1.51 9.99
C ILE A 35 -2.72 3.00 9.89
N GLU A 36 -2.57 3.70 11.02
CA GLU A 36 -2.17 5.12 11.04
C GLU A 36 -0.81 5.36 10.37
N GLU A 37 0.18 4.51 10.65
CA GLU A 37 1.51 4.58 10.01
C GLU A 37 1.41 4.45 8.49
N TRP A 38 0.60 3.50 8.01
CA TRP A 38 0.40 3.28 6.58
C TRP A 38 -0.44 4.36 5.89
N LEU A 39 -1.36 5.03 6.60
CA LEU A 39 -2.05 6.21 6.07
C LEU A 39 -1.05 7.31 5.67
N GLN A 40 0.10 7.40 6.35
CA GLN A 40 1.19 8.31 5.98
C GLN A 40 2.08 7.81 4.83
N VAL A 41 1.95 6.53 4.46
CA VAL A 41 2.71 5.88 3.38
C VAL A 41 2.01 6.02 2.04
N PHE A 42 0.69 5.83 1.98
CA PHE A 42 -0.07 5.91 0.72
C PHE A 42 0.14 7.19 -0.11
N PRO A 43 0.10 8.41 0.46
CA PRO A 43 0.36 9.62 -0.34
C PRO A 43 1.77 9.65 -0.93
N LYS A 44 2.75 8.98 -0.30
CA LYS A 44 4.10 8.86 -0.85
C LYS A 44 4.14 7.88 -2.01
N LEU A 45 3.34 6.82 -1.99
CA LEU A 45 3.20 5.88 -3.12
C LEU A 45 2.62 6.59 -4.36
N GLU A 46 1.66 7.51 -4.17
CA GLU A 46 1.11 8.33 -5.26
C GLU A 46 2.17 9.20 -5.94
N VAL A 47 3.09 9.79 -5.16
CA VAL A 47 4.22 10.58 -5.71
C VAL A 47 5.09 9.74 -6.66
N TYR A 48 5.20 8.42 -6.41
CA TYR A 48 5.95 7.49 -7.25
C TYR A 48 5.15 6.92 -8.42
N GLY A 49 3.89 7.33 -8.60
CA GLY A 49 3.06 6.93 -9.73
C GLY A 49 2.14 5.74 -9.48
N LEU A 50 1.83 5.43 -8.21
CA LEU A 50 0.79 4.47 -7.82
C LEU A 50 -0.45 5.22 -7.34
N GLU A 51 -1.51 5.24 -8.13
CA GLU A 51 -2.79 5.88 -7.82
C GLU A 51 -3.68 4.94 -7.02
N ILE A 52 -4.31 5.41 -5.94
CA ILE A 52 -5.28 4.60 -5.17
C ILE A 52 -6.56 4.45 -5.98
N THR A 53 -6.95 3.21 -6.27
CA THR A 53 -8.16 2.88 -7.03
C THR A 53 -9.25 2.22 -6.19
N SER A 54 -8.87 1.62 -5.06
CA SER A 54 -9.80 1.09 -4.07
C SER A 54 -9.28 1.31 -2.66
N PHE A 55 -10.18 1.62 -1.73
CA PHE A 55 -9.89 1.81 -0.31
C PHE A 55 -11.04 1.25 0.51
N SER A 56 -10.72 0.32 1.42
CA SER A 56 -11.69 -0.37 2.26
C SER A 56 -11.16 -0.50 3.68
N LEU A 57 -12.01 -0.23 4.66
CA LEU A 57 -11.73 -0.42 6.08
C LEU A 57 -12.76 -1.39 6.68
N ALA A 58 -12.28 -2.50 7.21
CA ALA A 58 -13.09 -3.43 7.97
C ALA A 58 -12.88 -3.18 9.46
N VAL A 59 -13.91 -2.68 10.14
CA VAL A 59 -13.94 -2.52 11.60
C VAL A 59 -14.63 -3.74 12.21
N ALA A 60 -13.83 -4.70 12.65
CA ALA A 60 -14.29 -5.94 13.28
C ALA A 60 -13.43 -6.25 14.52
N LEU A 61 -13.58 -7.45 15.10
CA LEU A 61 -12.69 -7.90 16.18
C LEU A 61 -11.20 -7.79 15.78
N SER A 62 -10.92 -8.07 14.51
CA SER A 62 -9.62 -7.81 13.88
C SER A 62 -9.82 -6.71 12.83
N PRO A 63 -9.38 -5.47 13.11
CA PRO A 63 -9.47 -4.40 12.12
C PRO A 63 -8.53 -4.68 10.94
N ALA A 64 -8.94 -4.27 9.75
CA ALA A 64 -8.11 -4.38 8.55
C ALA A 64 -8.35 -3.22 7.59
N LEU A 65 -7.26 -2.71 6.99
CA LEU A 65 -7.33 -1.76 5.88
C LEU A 65 -6.86 -2.44 4.60
N GLU A 66 -7.64 -2.32 3.55
CA GLU A 66 -7.30 -2.84 2.22
C GLU A 66 -7.26 -1.68 1.22
N VAL A 67 -6.14 -1.55 0.52
CA VAL A 67 -5.93 -0.52 -0.49
C VAL A 67 -5.45 -1.17 -1.77
N GLU A 68 -6.11 -0.85 -2.87
CA GLU A 68 -5.62 -1.17 -4.21
C GLU A 68 -5.02 0.10 -4.81
N LEU A 69 -3.82 -0.04 -5.38
CA LEU A 69 -3.16 1.00 -6.15
C LEU A 69 -2.87 0.50 -7.56
N MET A 70 -3.00 1.38 -8.54
CA MET A 70 -2.69 1.13 -9.95
C MET A 70 -1.60 2.07 -10.44
N GLY A 71 -0.70 1.55 -11.27
CA GLY A 71 0.37 2.32 -11.90
C GLY A 71 0.64 1.85 -13.32
N LYS A 72 1.35 2.68 -14.09
CA LYS A 72 1.82 2.33 -15.43
C LYS A 72 3.20 1.70 -15.35
N HIS A 73 3.43 0.62 -16.10
CA HIS A 73 4.72 -0.07 -16.06
C HIS A 73 5.92 0.80 -16.45
N GLU A 74 5.71 1.80 -17.31
CA GLU A 74 6.71 2.77 -17.75
C GLU A 74 7.33 3.58 -16.59
N LYS A 75 6.59 3.76 -15.49
CA LYS A 75 7.07 4.48 -14.29
C LYS A 75 7.94 3.60 -13.38
N PHE A 76 8.01 2.29 -13.66
CA PHE A 76 8.70 1.30 -12.83
C PHE A 76 9.70 0.48 -13.66
N SER A 77 10.54 1.17 -14.46
CA SER A 77 11.72 0.55 -15.06
C SER A 77 12.66 0.01 -13.97
N LYS A 78 13.59 -0.86 -14.36
CA LYS A 78 14.53 -1.46 -13.40
C LYS A 78 15.37 -0.38 -12.72
N GLU A 79 15.90 0.53 -13.53
CA GLU A 79 16.74 1.65 -13.11
C GLU A 79 15.95 2.56 -12.18
N ARG A 80 14.69 2.87 -12.54
CA ARG A 80 13.82 3.71 -11.71
C ARG A 80 13.47 3.06 -10.38
N LEU A 81 13.21 1.75 -10.36
CA LEU A 81 12.96 1.03 -9.11
C LEU A 81 14.19 1.02 -8.19
N ASP A 82 15.39 0.89 -8.73
CA ASP A 82 16.62 0.94 -7.94
C ASP A 82 16.87 2.35 -7.37
N GLU A 83 16.58 3.41 -8.13
CA GLU A 83 16.57 4.79 -7.62
C GLU A 83 15.57 4.99 -6.47
N ILE A 84 14.31 4.59 -6.69
CA ILE A 84 13.24 4.70 -5.69
C ILE A 84 13.66 3.98 -4.41
N LEU A 85 14.17 2.74 -4.52
CA LEU A 85 14.62 1.97 -3.36
C LEU A 85 15.79 2.64 -2.61
N HIS A 86 16.66 3.34 -3.32
CA HIS A 86 17.71 4.14 -2.68
C HIS A 86 17.13 5.34 -1.91
N GLU A 87 16.17 6.06 -2.50
CA GLU A 87 15.49 7.21 -1.89
C GLU A 87 14.71 6.81 -0.62
N VAL A 88 13.95 5.72 -0.69
CA VAL A 88 13.02 5.32 0.38
C VAL A 88 13.63 4.41 1.44
N ARG A 89 14.93 4.09 1.37
CA ARG A 89 15.61 3.09 2.23
C ARG A 89 15.42 3.24 3.74
N LYS A 90 15.08 4.46 4.21
CA LYS A 90 14.81 4.76 5.63
C LYS A 90 13.36 4.49 6.05
N ASN A 91 12.47 4.23 5.10
CA ASN A 91 11.06 3.93 5.32
C ASN A 91 10.79 2.45 4.98
N ALA A 92 10.57 1.65 6.02
CA ALA A 92 10.42 0.20 5.87
C ALA A 92 9.19 -0.18 5.03
N ALA A 93 8.06 0.52 5.21
CA ALA A 93 6.82 0.24 4.48
C ALA A 93 6.97 0.51 2.97
N LEU A 94 7.50 1.68 2.59
CA LEU A 94 7.81 2.00 1.18
C LEU A 94 8.82 1.02 0.59
N THR A 95 9.89 0.74 1.33
CA THR A 95 10.92 -0.22 0.91
C THR A 95 10.31 -1.59 0.64
N SER A 96 9.38 -2.05 1.49
CA SER A 96 8.68 -3.32 1.33
C SER A 96 7.82 -3.35 0.06
N VAL A 97 7.06 -2.29 -0.21
CA VAL A 97 6.25 -2.17 -1.44
C VAL A 97 7.12 -2.24 -2.69
N PHE A 98 8.14 -1.38 -2.80
CA PHE A 98 8.97 -1.34 -4.01
C PHE A 98 9.88 -2.56 -4.16
N THR A 99 10.29 -3.19 -3.06
CA THR A 99 11.03 -4.46 -3.12
C THR A 99 10.13 -5.57 -3.67
N THR A 100 8.86 -5.63 -3.25
CA THR A 100 7.88 -6.60 -3.75
C THR A 100 7.61 -6.37 -5.24
N ILE A 101 7.43 -5.12 -5.67
CA ILE A 101 7.27 -4.75 -7.08
C ILE A 101 8.48 -5.22 -7.89
N ARG A 102 9.70 -4.83 -7.50
CA ARG A 102 10.94 -5.24 -8.19
C ARG A 102 11.07 -6.77 -8.29
N THR A 103 10.69 -7.47 -7.22
CA THR A 103 10.72 -8.93 -7.17
C THR A 103 9.73 -9.54 -8.17
N ALA A 104 8.50 -9.02 -8.22
CA ALA A 104 7.49 -9.45 -9.18
C ALA A 104 7.96 -9.26 -10.64
N TYR A 105 8.55 -8.10 -10.96
CA TYR A 105 9.15 -7.86 -12.28
C TYR A 105 10.28 -8.84 -12.61
N ASN A 106 11.19 -9.09 -11.67
CA ASN A 106 12.30 -10.00 -11.87
C ASN A 106 11.82 -11.44 -12.12
N LEU A 107 10.80 -11.89 -11.39
CA LEU A 107 10.20 -13.21 -11.58
C LEU A 107 9.44 -13.29 -12.91
N HIS A 108 8.64 -12.28 -13.24
CA HIS A 108 7.90 -12.22 -14.50
C HIS A 108 8.82 -12.24 -15.73
N ARG A 109 9.96 -11.53 -15.70
CA ARG A 109 10.93 -11.57 -16.81
C ARG A 109 11.43 -12.98 -17.14
N ARG A 110 11.44 -13.88 -16.15
CA ARG A 110 11.87 -15.28 -16.34
C ARG A 110 10.80 -16.15 -17.03
N THR A 111 9.56 -15.68 -17.12
CA THR A 111 8.48 -16.40 -17.81
C THR A 111 8.43 -16.11 -19.30
N TYR A 112 9.19 -15.11 -19.79
CA TYR A 112 9.17 -14.61 -21.17
C TYR A 112 7.79 -14.13 -21.64
N ALA A 113 6.84 -13.96 -20.73
CA ALA A 113 5.52 -13.43 -21.04
C ALA A 113 5.58 -11.92 -21.32
N ASN A 114 4.64 -11.44 -22.14
CA ASN A 114 4.47 -10.01 -22.36
C ASN A 114 3.92 -9.34 -21.10
N LEU A 115 4.47 -8.18 -20.78
CA LEU A 115 4.00 -7.36 -19.68
C LEU A 115 2.70 -6.65 -20.13
N ASN A 116 1.63 -6.82 -19.37
CA ASN A 116 0.34 -6.22 -19.68
C ASN A 116 0.00 -5.17 -18.63
N ASP A 117 -0.31 -3.95 -19.05
CA ASP A 117 -0.81 -2.94 -18.12
C ASP A 117 -2.16 -3.35 -17.49
N PRO A 118 -2.43 -2.95 -16.24
CA PRO A 118 -1.62 -2.08 -15.39
C PRO A 118 -0.74 -2.84 -14.38
N LEU A 119 0.20 -2.16 -13.75
CA LEU A 119 0.76 -2.60 -12.46
C LEU A 119 -0.32 -2.40 -11.40
N VAL A 120 -0.74 -3.47 -10.73
CA VAL A 120 -1.67 -3.39 -9.59
C VAL A 120 -0.94 -3.81 -8.33
N VAL A 121 -1.09 -3.03 -7.27
CA VAL A 121 -0.52 -3.31 -5.95
C VAL A 121 -1.66 -3.33 -4.95
N LYS A 122 -1.92 -4.48 -4.35
CA LYS A 122 -2.89 -4.62 -3.25
C LYS A 122 -2.15 -4.69 -1.92
N ILE A 123 -2.49 -3.80 -1.00
CA ILE A 123 -1.90 -3.72 0.33
C ILE A 123 -3.00 -4.00 1.34
N ARG A 124 -2.84 -5.07 2.10
CA ARG A 124 -3.75 -5.46 3.18
C ARG A 124 -3.04 -5.31 4.51
N ILE A 125 -3.50 -4.35 5.30
CA ILE A 125 -2.96 -4.03 6.61
C ILE A 125 -3.85 -4.67 7.65
N ARG A 126 -3.27 -5.66 8.31
CA ARG A 126 -3.77 -6.32 9.52
C ARG A 126 -2.58 -6.40 10.48
N LEU A 127 -2.68 -7.14 11.57
CA LEU A 127 -1.55 -7.36 12.49
C LEU A 127 -0.24 -7.73 11.77
N SER A 128 -0.33 -8.42 10.63
CA SER A 128 0.77 -8.63 9.69
C SER A 128 0.39 -8.11 8.30
N PRO A 129 1.00 -7.01 7.83
CA PRO A 129 0.73 -6.47 6.51
C PRO A 129 1.08 -7.44 5.39
N GLU A 130 0.31 -7.38 4.31
CA GLU A 130 0.49 -8.21 3.12
C GLU A 130 0.47 -7.32 1.88
N ILE A 131 1.43 -7.55 0.97
CA ILE A 131 1.58 -6.80 -0.27
C ILE A 131 1.50 -7.81 -1.41
N LYS A 132 0.52 -7.62 -2.30
CA LYS A 132 0.36 -8.40 -3.53
C LYS A 132 0.61 -7.50 -4.71
N VAL A 133 1.33 -8.02 -5.71
CA VAL A 133 1.61 -7.31 -6.96
C VAL A 133 1.08 -8.14 -8.11
N TYR A 134 0.32 -7.50 -8.99
CA TYR A 134 -0.19 -8.06 -10.23
C TYR A 134 0.39 -7.25 -11.39
N LEU A 135 0.87 -7.95 -12.41
CA LEU A 135 1.33 -7.35 -13.67
C LEU A 135 0.26 -7.65 -14.72
N GLY A 136 -0.73 -6.76 -14.81
CA GLY A 136 -1.98 -6.95 -15.54
C GLY A 136 -3.20 -6.92 -14.63
N LYS A 137 -4.39 -6.92 -15.24
CA LYS A 137 -5.66 -6.94 -14.49
C LYS A 137 -5.93 -8.34 -13.91
N PRO A 138 -6.08 -8.49 -12.59
CA PRO A 138 -6.52 -9.76 -12.01
C PRO A 138 -7.95 -10.08 -12.49
N VAL A 139 -8.19 -11.34 -12.82
CA VAL A 139 -9.48 -11.80 -13.41
C VAL A 139 -10.57 -11.99 -12.34
N ILE A 140 -10.20 -12.11 -11.05
CA ILE A 140 -11.13 -12.38 -9.94
C ILE A 140 -10.61 -11.67 -8.67
N GLU A 141 -11.51 -11.04 -7.90
CA GLU A 141 -11.28 -10.54 -6.53
C GLU A 141 -11.72 -11.54 -5.46
#